data_AF-A0A8J4Y0R0-F1
#
_entry.id   AF-A0A8J4Y0R0-F1
#
_cell.length_a   1.000
_cell.length_b   1.000
_cell.length_c   1.000
_cell.angle_alpha   90.00
_cell.angle_beta   90.00
_cell.angle_gamma   90.00
#
_symmetry.space_group_name_H-M   'P 1'
#
loop_
_entity.id
_entity.type
_entity.pdbx_description
1 polymer ?
#
loop_
_entity_poly.entity_id
_entity_poly.type
_entity_poly.pdbx_seq_one_letter_code
_entity_poly.pdbx_strand_id
1 'polypeptide(L)'
;MAQNHHHHLTSPNSTSPCPAGAFLIPYLIMMVLEGAPLFLLELGIGQRLRQGSLGVWTLISPWWSGLGVASTVVSYLVGLYYNVIIAWCFYYLFNSFTTYK
;
A
#
# COMPACT_ATOMS: atom_id res chain seq x y z
N MET A 1 -47.94 2.06 -40.78
CA MET A 1 -47.35 1.02 -41.64
C MET A 1 -45.92 1.48 -41.92
N ALA A 2 -44.85 0.96 -41.31
CA ALA A 2 -44.62 -0.36 -40.79
C ALA A 2 -43.93 -0.33 -39.42
N GLN A 3 -44.33 -1.30 -38.62
CA GLN A 3 -43.80 -1.71 -37.33
C GLN A 3 -42.83 -2.87 -37.58
N ASN A 4 -41.81 -3.00 -36.73
CA ASN A 4 -41.14 -4.27 -36.39
C ASN A 4 -40.24 -4.92 -37.45
N HIS A 5 -39.40 -5.85 -36.98
CA HIS A 5 -38.28 -6.54 -37.66
C HIS A 5 -37.01 -5.67 -37.67
N HIS A 6 -36.04 -5.80 -36.75
CA HIS A 6 -35.40 -7.03 -36.29
C HIS A 6 -34.81 -6.88 -34.88
N HIS A 7 -35.48 -7.49 -33.90
CA HIS A 7 -34.89 -7.92 -32.63
C HIS A 7 -34.07 -9.18 -32.89
N HIS A 8 -32.73 -9.08 -32.95
CA HIS A 8 -31.73 -10.15 -32.83
C HIS A 8 -30.38 -9.46 -33.16
N LEU A 9 -29.61 -8.96 -32.19
CA LEU A 9 -28.49 -9.67 -31.58
C LEU A 9 -28.07 -8.93 -30.28
N THR A 10 -28.91 -8.95 -29.24
CA THR A 10 -28.40 -8.89 -27.87
C THR A 10 -27.88 -10.29 -27.54
N SER A 11 -26.61 -10.56 -27.83
CA SER A 11 -25.95 -11.75 -27.29
C SER A 11 -25.92 -11.64 -25.77
N PRO A 12 -26.56 -12.54 -25.01
CA PRO A 12 -26.55 -12.50 -23.54
C PRO A 12 -25.22 -12.96 -22.92
N ASN A 13 -24.09 -12.85 -23.64
CA ASN A 13 -22.76 -13.25 -23.16
C ASN A 13 -21.79 -12.06 -23.03
N SER A 14 -22.31 -10.86 -22.75
CA SER A 14 -21.49 -9.71 -22.36
C SER A 14 -21.45 -9.58 -20.84
N THR A 15 -21.14 -10.65 -20.12
CA THR A 15 -20.69 -10.53 -18.72
C THR A 15 -19.23 -10.08 -18.74
N SER A 16 -18.98 -8.83 -19.15
CA SER A 16 -17.71 -8.17 -18.84
C SER A 16 -17.64 -8.10 -17.31
N PRO A 17 -16.74 -8.87 -16.65
CA PRO A 17 -16.63 -8.82 -15.21
C PRO A 17 -16.26 -7.40 -14.81
N CYS A 18 -16.90 -6.87 -13.76
CA CYS A 18 -16.66 -5.52 -13.27
C CYS A 18 -15.14 -5.26 -13.14
N PRO A 19 -14.60 -4.15 -13.69
CA PRO A 19 -13.17 -3.87 -13.71
C PRO A 19 -12.47 -3.92 -12.34
N ALA A 20 -13.22 -3.72 -11.25
CA ALA A 20 -12.69 -3.70 -9.89
C ALA A 20 -12.18 -5.06 -9.39
N GLY A 21 -12.80 -6.18 -9.79
CA GLY A 21 -12.38 -7.52 -9.35
C GLY A 21 -11.24 -8.10 -10.17
N ALA A 22 -11.23 -7.80 -11.48
CA ALA A 22 -10.21 -8.29 -12.40
C ALA A 22 -8.83 -7.63 -12.18
N PHE A 23 -8.77 -6.42 -11.61
CA PHE A 23 -7.53 -5.74 -11.22
C PHE A 23 -6.91 -6.29 -9.92
N LEU A 24 -7.72 -6.90 -9.05
CA LEU A 24 -7.24 -7.47 -7.79
C LEU A 24 -6.32 -8.68 -8.01
N ILE A 25 -6.60 -9.46 -9.05
CA ILE A 25 -5.83 -10.66 -9.41
C ILE A 25 -4.36 -10.31 -9.77
N PRO A 26 -4.07 -9.42 -10.74
CA PRO A 26 -2.71 -9.02 -11.03
C PRO A 26 -2.07 -8.25 -9.86
N TYR A 27 -2.84 -7.47 -9.08
CA TYR A 27 -2.34 -6.78 -7.90
C TYR A 27 -1.83 -7.75 -6.83
N LEU A 28 -2.59 -8.79 -6.50
CA LEU A 28 -2.17 -9.81 -5.53
C LEU A 28 -0.98 -10.62 -6.03
N ILE A 29 -0.94 -10.95 -7.33
CA ILE A 29 0.19 -11.67 -7.93
C ILE A 29 1.46 -10.82 -7.83
N MET A 30 1.41 -9.54 -8.20
CA MET A 30 2.57 -8.64 -8.08
C MET A 30 2.96 -8.39 -6.63
N MET A 31 1.99 -8.27 -5.70
CA MET A 31 2.26 -8.12 -4.27
C MET A 31 2.99 -9.34 -3.68
N VAL A 32 2.61 -10.56 -4.07
CA VAL A 32 3.29 -11.76 -3.58
C VAL A 32 4.64 -11.94 -4.26
N LEU A 33 4.74 -11.64 -5.57
CA LEU A 33 5.99 -11.80 -6.32
C LEU A 33 7.04 -10.73 -6.00
N GLU A 34 6.65 -9.50 -5.69
CA GLU A 34 7.57 -8.40 -5.41
C GLU A 34 7.59 -8.06 -3.92
N GLY A 35 6.42 -7.95 -3.30
CA GLY A 35 6.30 -7.57 -1.90
C GLY A 35 6.81 -8.63 -0.92
N ALA A 36 6.48 -9.91 -1.12
CA ALA A 36 6.96 -10.97 -0.23
C ALA A 36 8.50 -11.14 -0.23
N PRO A 37 9.20 -11.19 -1.39
CA PRO A 37 10.66 -11.28 -1.37
C PRO A 37 11.33 -10.00 -0.86
N LEU A 38 10.81 -8.80 -1.18
CA LEU A 38 11.35 -7.56 -0.62
C LEU A 38 11.20 -7.51 0.89
N PHE A 39 10.05 -7.93 1.43
CA PHE A 39 9.81 -7.97 2.87
C PHE A 39 10.72 -8.98 3.59
N LEU A 40 10.87 -10.18 3.02
CA LEU A 40 11.77 -11.21 3.58
C LEU A 40 13.24 -10.81 3.48
N LEU A 41 13.64 -10.12 2.41
CA LEU A 41 14.99 -9.60 2.24
C LEU A 41 15.28 -8.51 3.28
N GLU A 42 14.37 -7.54 3.45
CA GLU A 42 14.50 -6.49 4.46
C GLU A 42 14.54 -7.09 5.89
N LEU A 43 13.65 -8.04 6.20
CA LEU A 43 13.62 -8.71 7.50
C LEU A 43 14.88 -9.57 7.73
N GLY A 44 15.30 -10.31 6.72
CA GLY A 44 16.50 -11.15 6.77
C GLY A 44 17.77 -10.32 6.97
N ILE A 45 17.91 -9.19 6.28
CA ILE A 45 18.99 -8.23 6.46
C ILE A 45 18.93 -7.61 7.87
N GLY A 46 17.74 -7.17 8.32
CA GLY A 46 17.54 -6.62 9.66
C GLY A 46 17.92 -7.59 10.77
N GLN A 47 17.58 -8.88 10.63
CA GLN A 47 17.93 -9.93 11.59
C GLN A 47 19.42 -10.31 11.54
N ARG A 48 20.03 -10.36 10.35
CA ARG A 48 21.44 -10.75 10.17
C ARG A 48 22.42 -9.73 10.73
N LEU A 49 22.13 -8.43 10.57
CA LEU A 49 23.11 -7.42 10.91
C LEU A 49 22.98 -6.86 12.33
N ARG A 50 21.87 -7.06 13.06
CA ARG A 50 21.70 -6.62 14.47
C ARG A 50 22.16 -5.16 14.73
N GLN A 51 22.18 -4.36 13.68
CA GLN A 51 22.65 -2.98 13.62
C GLN A 51 21.54 -2.21 12.90
N GLY A 52 21.34 -0.94 13.26
CA GLY A 52 20.31 -0.11 12.61
C GLY A 52 20.51 -0.06 11.10
N SER A 53 19.43 0.12 10.33
CA SER A 53 19.45 0.13 8.85
C SER A 53 20.62 0.94 8.29
N LEU A 54 20.95 2.07 8.91
CA LEU A 54 22.10 2.93 8.56
C LEU A 54 23.48 2.25 8.61
N GLY A 55 23.76 1.38 9.60
CA GLY A 55 25.07 0.73 9.76
C GLY A 55 25.29 -0.46 8.83
N VAL A 56 24.20 -1.03 8.31
CA VAL A 56 24.23 -2.22 7.43
C VAL A 56 24.80 -1.90 6.06
N TRP A 57 24.33 -0.80 5.48
CA TRP A 57 24.70 -0.46 4.11
C TRP A 57 26.13 0.08 4.01
N THR A 58 26.66 0.69 5.08
CA THR A 58 28.07 1.10 5.15
C THR A 58 29.01 -0.11 5.22
N LEU A 59 28.57 -1.23 5.78
CA LEU A 59 29.34 -2.47 5.90
C LEU A 59 29.37 -3.28 4.59
N ILE A 60 28.31 -3.21 3.78
CA ILE A 60 28.17 -4.01 2.55
C ILE A 60 28.79 -3.32 1.32
N SER A 61 28.60 -2.00 1.17
CA SER A 61 29.11 -1.19 0.05
C SER A 61 28.73 0.28 0.25
N PRO A 62 29.69 1.23 0.26
CA PRO A 62 29.40 2.65 0.45
C PRO A 62 28.50 3.25 -0.66
N TRP A 63 28.34 2.59 -1.80
CA TRP A 63 27.52 3.08 -2.92
C TRP A 63 26.01 2.86 -2.71
N TRP A 64 25.62 1.84 -1.95
CA TRP A 64 24.20 1.54 -1.66
C TRP A 64 23.75 2.10 -0.30
N SER A 65 24.67 2.74 0.43
CA SER A 65 24.39 3.39 1.72
C SER A 65 23.33 4.48 1.66
N GLY A 66 23.15 5.12 0.51
CA GLY A 66 22.11 6.13 0.32
C GLY A 66 20.69 5.58 0.42
N LEU A 67 20.46 4.32 0.04
CA LEU A 67 19.12 3.73 0.00
C LEU A 67 18.56 3.50 1.41
N GLY A 68 19.37 2.99 2.34
CA GLY A 68 18.97 2.82 3.75
C GLY A 68 18.79 4.13 4.51
N VAL A 69 19.58 5.16 4.17
CA VAL A 69 19.40 6.51 4.73
C VAL A 69 18.07 7.09 4.24
N ALA A 70 17.78 6.98 2.95
CA ALA A 70 16.53 7.47 2.37
C ALA A 70 15.30 6.78 3.00
N SER A 71 15.32 5.45 3.16
CA SER A 71 14.20 4.73 3.78
C SER A 71 13.98 5.11 5.25
N THR A 72 15.05 5.35 6.00
CA THR A 72 14.98 5.81 7.41
C THR A 72 14.38 7.22 7.50
N VAL A 73 14.79 8.14 6.62
CA VAL A 73 14.27 9.52 6.57
C VAL A 73 12.79 9.52 6.18
N VAL A 74 12.40 8.73 5.18
CA VAL A 74 10.99 8.58 4.78
C VAL A 74 10.16 8.04 5.94
N SER A 75 10.63 7.00 6.63
CA SER A 75 9.91 6.43 7.78
C SER A 75 9.71 7.46 8.91
N TYR A 76 10.72 8.31 9.16
CA TYR A 76 10.63 9.39 10.13
C TYR A 76 9.59 10.46 9.72
N LEU A 77 9.60 10.89 8.45
CA LEU A 77 8.65 11.85 7.90
C LEU A 77 7.20 11.32 7.96
N VAL A 78 7.01 10.05 7.58
CA VAL A 78 5.73 9.36 7.67
C VAL A 78 5.25 9.30 9.13
N GLY A 79 6.15 8.97 10.07
CA GLY A 79 5.84 8.98 11.50
C GLY A 79 5.34 10.33 12.00
N LEU A 80 6.00 11.44 11.63
CA LEU A 80 5.56 12.78 12.01
C LEU A 80 4.16 13.11 11.49
N TYR A 81 3.89 12.81 10.22
CA TYR A 81 2.59 13.04 9.59
C TYR A 81 1.47 12.20 10.27
N TYR A 82 1.72 10.90 10.49
CA TYR A 82 0.74 10.01 11.12
C TYR A 82 0.41 10.41 12.55
N ASN A 83 1.38 10.87 13.34
CA ASN A 83 1.13 11.33 14.71
C ASN A 83 0.16 12.53 14.75
N VAL A 84 0.23 13.44 13.77
CA VAL A 84 -0.71 14.58 13.68
C VAL A 84 -2.13 14.09 13.38
N ILE A 85 -2.28 13.13 12.47
CA ILE A 85 -3.59 12.53 12.18
C ILE A 85 -4.19 11.88 13.43
N ILE A 86 -3.39 11.10 14.16
CA ILE A 86 -3.82 10.46 15.39
C ILE A 86 -4.22 11.49 16.44
N ALA A 87 -3.47 12.59 16.57
CA ALA A 87 -3.82 13.69 17.46
C ALA A 87 -5.16 14.34 17.09
N TRP A 88 -5.44 14.53 15.79
CA TRP A 88 -6.75 14.99 15.32
C TRP A 88 -7.85 13.97 15.59
N CYS A 89 -7.61 12.67 15.37
CA CYS A 89 -8.56 11.61 15.72
C CYS A 89 -8.92 11.65 17.20
N PHE A 90 -7.93 11.78 18.09
CA PHE A 90 -8.17 11.92 19.52
C PHE A 90 -8.90 13.22 19.87
N TYR A 91 -8.54 14.33 19.24
CA TYR A 91 -9.23 15.62 19.43
C TYR A 91 -10.72 15.52 19.10
N TYR A 92 -11.07 14.94 17.95
CA TYR A 92 -12.47 14.71 17.58
C TYR A 92 -13.16 13.66 18.45
N LEU A 93 -12.43 12.61 18.87
CA LEU A 93 -12.94 11.59 19.78
C LEU A 93 -13.34 12.21 21.14
N PHE A 94 -12.48 13.02 21.76
CA PHE A 94 -12.78 13.66 23.04
C PHE A 94 -13.84 14.76 22.93
N ASN A 95 -13.87 15.50 21.82
CA ASN A 95 -14.98 16.43 21.54
C ASN A 95 -16.31 15.69 21.39
N SER A 96 -16.33 14.45 20.89
CA SER A 96 -17.55 13.64 20.81
C SER A 96 -18.07 13.15 22.16
N PHE A 97 -17.20 13.05 23.18
CA PHE A 97 -17.62 12.69 24.55
C PHE A 97 -17.97 13.91 25.40
N THR A 98 -17.59 15.11 24.96
CA THR A 98 -18.13 16.39 25.45
C THR A 98 -19.52 16.61 24.84
N THR A 99 -20.46 15.76 25.24
CA THR A 99 -21.89 16.06 25.14
C THR A 99 -22.15 17.17 26.16
N TYR A 100 -22.32 18.37 25.63
CA TYR A 100 -22.66 19.60 26.31
C TYR A 100 -23.76 19.36 27.36
N LYS A 101 -23.53 19.82 28.60
CA LYS A 101 -24.62 20.33 29.43
C LYS A 101 -25.04 21.68 28.89
#